data_AF-A0A4R5ALA0-F1
#
_entry.id   AF-A0A4R5ALA0-F1
#
_cell.length_a   1.000
_cell.length_b   1.000
_cell.length_c   1.000
_cell.angle_alpha   90.00
_cell.angle_beta   90.00
_cell.angle_gamma   90.00
#
_symmetry.space_group_name_H-M   'P 1'
#
loop_
_entity.id
_entity.type
_entity.pdbx_description
1 polymer ?
#
loop_
_entity_poly.entity_id
_entity_poly.type
_entity_poly.pdbx_seq_one_letter_code
_entity_poly.pdbx_strand_id
1 'polypeptide(L)'
;MAADQGGSAQGAATGPPPQEGQAVINGRSNPADDGRREDHAVSQLDRLRADLSGGPRPATGRLPVPVTASGHLPARPAAATGATSHLHQLVRAALDAISADYEADGGDVIGVWENGIFDFGVLADDEGRAEVLQVHGLWERMMPPGGFQAAVVFANEWNAQHVWPKVFVLPDNEGWIGLHCEVTADLGADPTVDRVDLAINTGIVSGLAVFDAAELAFPDARRIAGAADLDESE
;
A
#
# COMPACT_ATOMS: atom_id res chain seq x y z
N MET A 1 -50.97 -72.95 -13.17
CA MET A 1 -52.40 -72.94 -12.80
C MET A 1 -52.75 -71.49 -12.48
N ALA A 2 -53.55 -70.85 -13.34
CA ALA A 2 -54.31 -69.58 -13.18
C ALA A 2 -53.56 -68.30 -12.72
N ALA A 3 -53.95 -67.08 -13.07
CA ALA A 3 -54.73 -66.47 -14.15
C ALA A 3 -54.55 -64.95 -13.98
N ASP A 4 -54.72 -64.25 -15.09
CA ASP A 4 -54.59 -62.80 -15.33
C ASP A 4 -55.84 -61.98 -14.91
N GLN A 5 -55.68 -60.65 -14.94
CA GLN A 5 -56.63 -59.51 -14.93
C GLN A 5 -56.99 -58.89 -13.56
N GLY A 6 -56.97 -57.58 -13.32
CA GLY A 6 -56.75 -56.36 -14.12
C GLY A 6 -57.40 -55.16 -13.40
N GLY A 7 -56.90 -53.91 -13.55
CA GLY A 7 -57.68 -52.71 -13.19
C GLY A 7 -56.96 -51.46 -12.63
N SER A 8 -56.45 -50.63 -13.54
CA SER A 8 -56.37 -49.15 -13.62
C SER A 8 -56.48 -48.21 -12.39
N ALA A 9 -55.49 -47.33 -12.22
CA ALA A 9 -55.60 -45.85 -12.06
C ALA A 9 -54.17 -45.26 -12.00
N GLN A 10 -53.67 -44.54 -13.00
CA GLN A 10 -53.83 -43.10 -13.27
C GLN A 10 -52.49 -42.39 -13.04
N GLY A 11 -51.92 -41.83 -14.12
CA GLY A 11 -50.58 -41.29 -14.15
C GLY A 11 -50.45 -39.85 -13.67
N ALA A 12 -49.22 -39.46 -13.39
CA ALA A 12 -48.70 -38.11 -13.62
C ALA A 12 -47.17 -38.18 -13.57
N ALA A 13 -46.53 -37.90 -14.71
CA ALA A 13 -45.12 -37.58 -14.80
C ALA A 13 -44.90 -36.20 -14.19
N THR A 14 -44.02 -36.10 -13.19
CA THR A 14 -43.53 -34.81 -12.66
C THR A 14 -42.09 -34.61 -13.13
N GLY A 15 -41.91 -33.57 -13.94
CA GLY A 15 -40.63 -33.15 -14.50
C GLY A 15 -39.66 -32.57 -13.47
N PRO A 16 -38.43 -32.23 -13.90
CA PRO A 16 -37.37 -31.77 -13.00
C PRO A 16 -37.66 -30.37 -12.43
N PRO A 17 -37.15 -30.05 -11.22
CA PRO A 17 -37.38 -28.77 -10.58
C PRO A 17 -36.65 -27.61 -11.28
N PRO A 18 -37.19 -26.38 -11.23
CA PRO A 18 -36.61 -25.22 -11.90
C PRO A 18 -35.38 -24.66 -11.16
N GLN A 19 -34.43 -24.14 -11.93
CA GLN A 19 -33.31 -23.34 -11.45
C GLN A 19 -33.75 -21.87 -11.30
N GLU A 20 -33.68 -21.33 -10.10
CA GLU A 20 -33.90 -19.92 -9.80
C GLU A 20 -32.56 -19.20 -9.59
N GLY A 21 -32.40 -18.01 -10.18
CA GLY A 21 -31.39 -17.04 -9.75
C GLY A 21 -30.61 -16.29 -10.84
N GLN A 22 -31.05 -16.28 -12.10
CA GLN A 22 -30.44 -15.44 -13.15
C GLN A 22 -31.11 -14.05 -13.12
N ALA A 23 -30.44 -13.05 -12.54
CA ALA A 23 -30.90 -11.66 -12.58
C ALA A 23 -30.73 -11.10 -13.99
N VAL A 24 -31.79 -11.21 -14.79
CA VAL A 24 -31.91 -10.63 -16.12
C VAL A 24 -32.10 -9.12 -16.00
N ILE A 25 -31.19 -8.41 -16.65
CA ILE A 25 -31.23 -6.99 -16.99
C ILE A 25 -32.47 -6.73 -17.86
N ASN A 26 -33.46 -6.02 -17.32
CA ASN A 26 -34.50 -5.34 -18.10
C ASN A 26 -34.27 -3.82 -17.89
N GLY A 27 -33.98 -3.01 -18.92
CA GLY A 27 -34.59 -3.03 -20.23
C GLY A 27 -35.94 -2.28 -20.22
N ARG A 28 -35.96 -1.02 -19.73
CA ARG A 28 -37.07 -0.08 -19.98
C ARG A 28 -36.55 1.14 -20.71
N SER A 29 -36.79 1.16 -22.02
CA SER A 29 -36.70 2.34 -22.86
C SER A 29 -37.79 3.34 -22.46
N ASN A 30 -37.42 4.58 -22.15
CA ASN A 30 -38.31 5.73 -22.20
C ASN A 30 -37.73 6.75 -23.19
N PRO A 31 -38.43 7.11 -24.28
CA PRO A 31 -37.95 8.08 -25.25
C PRO A 31 -38.44 9.47 -24.87
N ALA A 32 -37.65 10.20 -24.08
CA ALA A 32 -37.64 11.66 -23.96
C ALA A 32 -36.76 12.03 -22.76
N ASP A 33 -35.45 12.15 -22.97
CA ASP A 33 -34.68 13.10 -22.19
C ASP A 33 -33.62 13.72 -23.10
N ASP A 34 -33.78 15.03 -23.26
CA ASP A 34 -33.10 15.89 -24.19
C ASP A 34 -31.84 16.44 -23.52
N GLY A 35 -30.69 16.24 -24.15
CA GLY A 35 -29.63 17.25 -24.16
C GLY A 35 -28.77 17.49 -22.91
N ARG A 36 -28.69 16.60 -21.91
CA ARG A 36 -27.69 16.75 -20.84
C ARG A 36 -26.38 16.06 -21.18
N ARG A 37 -25.45 16.83 -21.73
CA ARG A 37 -24.02 16.51 -21.70
C ARG A 37 -23.61 16.31 -20.24
N GLU A 38 -23.13 15.12 -19.92
CA GLU A 38 -22.52 14.83 -18.63
C GLU A 38 -21.21 15.61 -18.53
N ASP A 39 -21.26 16.79 -17.89
CA ASP A 39 -20.08 17.43 -17.33
C ASP A 39 -19.44 16.44 -16.35
N HIS A 40 -18.35 15.79 -16.75
CA HIS A 40 -17.48 15.08 -15.81
C HIS A 40 -17.00 16.11 -14.79
N ALA A 41 -17.61 16.07 -13.60
CA ALA A 41 -17.25 16.92 -12.49
C ALA A 41 -15.76 16.73 -12.19
N VAL A 42 -14.96 17.74 -12.57
CA VAL A 42 -13.53 17.85 -12.28
C VAL A 42 -13.27 17.36 -10.86
N SER A 43 -12.45 16.31 -10.72
CA SER A 43 -12.17 15.68 -9.42
C SER A 43 -11.66 16.74 -8.45
N GLN A 44 -11.92 16.57 -7.14
CA GLN A 44 -11.38 17.49 -6.13
C GLN A 44 -9.85 17.62 -6.25
N LEU A 45 -9.18 16.53 -6.68
CA LEU A 45 -7.75 16.49 -6.93
C LEU A 45 -7.34 17.35 -8.14
N ASP A 46 -8.14 17.37 -9.21
CA ASP A 46 -7.89 18.17 -10.41
C ASP A 46 -8.05 19.67 -10.16
N ARG A 47 -8.98 20.05 -9.28
CA ARG A 47 -9.13 21.44 -8.82
C ARG A 47 -7.91 21.90 -8.04
N LEU A 48 -7.40 21.06 -7.13
CA LEU A 48 -6.19 21.36 -6.36
C LEU A 48 -4.94 21.46 -7.24
N ARG A 49 -4.81 20.60 -8.27
CA ARG A 49 -3.71 20.68 -9.27
C ARG A 49 -3.75 22.00 -10.06
N ALA A 50 -4.93 22.45 -10.44
CA ALA A 50 -5.13 23.71 -11.15
C ALA A 50 -4.74 24.92 -10.28
N ASP A 51 -5.11 24.92 -8.99
CA ASP A 51 -4.76 25.98 -8.05
C ASP A 51 -3.25 26.09 -7.78
N LEU A 52 -2.52 24.97 -7.81
CA LEU A 52 -1.06 24.97 -7.65
C LEU A 52 -0.31 25.49 -8.88
N SER A 53 -0.98 25.60 -10.03
CA SER A 53 -0.37 25.96 -11.31
C SER A 53 -0.61 27.43 -11.70
N GLY A 54 -1.33 28.24 -10.89
CA GLY A 54 -1.69 29.63 -11.24
C GLY A 54 -1.65 30.65 -10.10
N GLY A 55 -0.66 31.56 -10.14
CA GLY A 55 -0.78 32.93 -9.56
C GLY A 55 -0.62 33.09 -8.04
N PRO A 56 -0.35 34.32 -7.54
CA PRO A 56 0.53 34.53 -6.39
C PRO A 56 -0.06 34.15 -5.02
N ARG A 57 0.75 33.42 -4.24
CA ARG A 57 0.50 33.07 -2.83
C ARG A 57 0.21 34.31 -1.97
N PRO A 58 -0.83 34.32 -1.12
CA PRO A 58 -0.82 35.17 0.05
C PRO A 58 0.23 34.66 1.04
N ALA A 59 1.06 35.59 1.51
CA ALA A 59 2.02 35.35 2.57
C ALA A 59 1.33 35.20 3.94
N THR A 60 2.04 34.50 4.83
CA THR A 60 1.89 34.41 6.29
C THR A 60 0.90 33.39 6.86
N GLY A 61 1.47 32.25 7.24
CA GLY A 61 0.87 31.21 8.06
C GLY A 61 1.89 30.09 8.24
N ARG A 62 3.04 30.40 8.84
CA ARG A 62 4.08 29.41 9.15
C ARG A 62 3.51 28.45 10.19
N LEU A 63 2.94 27.33 9.75
CA LEU A 63 2.74 26.19 10.62
C LEU A 63 4.13 25.71 11.07
N PRO A 64 4.39 25.59 12.37
CA PRO A 64 5.66 25.07 12.85
C PRO A 64 5.63 23.55 12.65
N VAL A 65 6.20 23.07 11.55
CA VAL A 65 6.70 21.68 11.50
C VAL A 65 8.07 21.68 12.15
N PRO A 66 8.28 20.99 13.29
CA PRO A 66 9.61 20.78 13.80
C PRO A 66 10.32 19.83 12.83
N VAL A 67 11.25 20.39 12.06
CA VAL A 67 12.23 19.62 11.26
C VAL A 67 13.28 19.14 12.25
N THR A 68 13.23 17.86 12.60
CA THR A 68 14.34 17.19 13.30
C THR A 68 15.21 16.49 12.28
N ALA A 69 16.48 16.85 12.30
CA ALA A 69 17.52 16.41 11.38
C ALA A 69 17.90 14.94 11.59
N SER A 70 17.91 14.20 10.50
CA SER A 70 18.83 13.14 10.07
C SER A 70 18.16 12.45 8.89
N GLY A 71 18.90 11.87 7.94
CA GLY A 71 18.35 10.91 6.96
C GLY A 71 17.80 9.62 7.61
N HIS A 72 17.41 9.71 8.87
CA HIS A 72 16.71 8.72 9.64
C HIS A 72 15.23 9.00 9.44
N LEU A 73 14.42 7.96 9.17
CA LEU A 73 12.98 8.04 9.37
C LEU A 73 12.69 8.81 10.67
N PRO A 74 11.60 9.59 10.80
CA PRO A 74 11.23 10.15 12.10
C PRO A 74 11.32 9.01 13.12
N ALA A 75 12.24 9.15 14.08
CA ALA A 75 12.63 8.05 14.96
C ALA A 75 11.36 7.41 15.52
N ARG A 76 11.07 6.19 15.07
CA ARG A 76 10.01 5.37 15.65
C ARG A 76 10.32 5.35 17.15
N PRO A 77 9.38 5.72 18.05
CA PRO A 77 9.65 5.66 19.47
C PRO A 77 10.14 4.25 19.77
N ALA A 78 11.42 4.14 20.15
CA ALA A 78 12.09 2.87 20.35
C ALA A 78 11.22 2.02 21.27
N ALA A 79 10.68 0.93 20.74
CA ALA A 79 9.95 -0.03 21.54
C ALA A 79 10.89 -0.47 22.65
N ALA A 80 10.41 -0.40 23.89
CA ALA A 80 11.20 -0.65 25.08
C ALA A 80 11.96 -1.98 24.95
N THR A 81 13.26 -1.90 25.17
CA THR A 81 14.23 -2.99 25.09
C THR A 81 13.86 -4.12 26.05
N GLY A 82 13.75 -5.34 25.55
CA GLY A 82 13.78 -6.54 26.40
C GLY A 82 13.28 -7.85 25.77
N ALA A 83 12.22 -7.82 24.97
CA ALA A 83 11.67 -9.03 24.36
C ALA A 83 11.10 -8.74 22.96
N THR A 84 11.61 -9.42 21.94
CA THR A 84 11.02 -9.39 20.59
C THR A 84 9.66 -10.06 20.63
N SER A 85 8.60 -9.34 20.19
CA SER A 85 7.24 -9.88 20.19
C SER A 85 7.13 -11.13 19.30
N HIS A 86 6.08 -11.93 19.49
CA HIS A 86 5.84 -13.11 18.65
C HIS A 86 5.79 -12.75 17.15
N LEU A 87 5.17 -11.63 16.80
CA LEU A 87 5.11 -11.16 15.41
C LEU A 87 6.50 -10.83 14.84
N HIS A 88 7.42 -10.25 15.62
CA HIS A 88 8.81 -10.07 15.17
C HIS A 88 9.49 -11.40 14.83
N GLN A 89 9.21 -12.47 15.59
CA GLN A 89 9.77 -13.79 15.33
C GLN A 89 9.21 -14.39 14.04
N LEU A 90 7.92 -14.18 13.75
CA LEU A 90 7.29 -14.61 12.51
C LEU A 90 7.81 -13.85 11.29
N VAL A 91 8.05 -12.53 11.40
CA VAL A 91 8.67 -11.73 10.34
C VAL A 91 10.03 -12.32 9.98
N ARG A 92 10.88 -12.58 10.98
CA ARG A 92 12.19 -13.22 10.75
C ARG A 92 12.04 -14.60 10.12
N ALA A 93 11.14 -15.43 10.62
CA ALA A 93 10.89 -16.77 10.07
C ALA A 93 10.43 -16.72 8.59
N ALA A 94 9.60 -15.75 8.21
CA ALA A 94 9.18 -15.55 6.83
C ALA A 94 10.35 -15.10 5.93
N LEU A 95 11.17 -14.15 6.39
CA LEU A 95 12.35 -13.68 5.67
C LEU A 95 13.43 -14.77 5.52
N ASP A 96 13.65 -15.57 6.57
CA ASP A 96 14.57 -16.71 6.55
C ASP A 96 14.10 -17.78 5.54
N ALA A 97 12.79 -18.02 5.45
CA ALA A 97 12.22 -18.99 4.52
C ALA A 97 12.48 -18.65 3.04
N ILE A 98 12.58 -17.35 2.72
CA ILE A 98 12.92 -16.86 1.38
C ILE A 98 14.43 -16.58 1.21
N SER A 99 15.25 -16.87 2.23
CA SER A 99 16.69 -16.58 2.25
C SER A 99 17.00 -15.10 1.94
N ALA A 100 16.18 -14.18 2.46
CA ALA A 100 16.39 -12.76 2.31
C ALA A 100 17.69 -12.30 2.98
N ASP A 101 18.37 -11.33 2.38
CA ASP A 101 19.48 -10.62 3.01
C ASP A 101 18.92 -9.43 3.81
N TYR A 102 19.01 -9.51 5.14
CA TYR A 102 18.48 -8.50 6.05
C TYR A 102 19.33 -8.33 7.30
N GLU A 103 19.32 -7.12 7.84
CA GLU A 103 19.89 -6.79 9.14
C GLU A 103 18.76 -6.69 10.17
N ALA A 104 19.04 -7.07 11.43
CA ALA A 104 18.06 -6.96 12.49
C ALA A 104 18.68 -6.57 13.84
N ASP A 105 18.21 -5.47 14.40
CA ASP A 105 18.63 -4.96 15.71
C ASP A 105 17.42 -4.45 16.50
N GLY A 106 17.34 -4.77 17.80
CA GLY A 106 16.33 -4.19 18.70
C GLY A 106 14.84 -4.41 18.37
N GLY A 107 14.50 -5.14 17.31
CA GLY A 107 13.12 -5.28 16.80
C GLY A 107 12.94 -4.64 15.42
N ASP A 108 13.85 -3.77 14.99
CA ASP A 108 13.90 -3.29 13.63
C ASP A 108 14.52 -4.38 12.72
N VAL A 109 13.90 -4.59 11.57
CA VAL A 109 14.35 -5.52 10.53
C VAL A 109 14.39 -4.74 9.23
N ILE A 110 15.54 -4.70 8.58
CA ILE A 110 15.78 -3.90 7.37
C ILE A 110 16.44 -4.78 6.32
N GLY A 111 15.98 -4.70 5.07
CA GLY A 111 16.64 -5.37 3.95
C GLY A 111 16.55 -4.55 2.67
N VAL A 112 17.27 -4.99 1.65
CA VAL A 112 17.31 -4.33 0.34
C VAL A 112 16.76 -5.27 -0.72
N TRP A 113 15.82 -4.78 -1.51
CA TRP A 113 15.24 -5.48 -2.65
C TRP A 113 15.32 -4.56 -3.86
N GLU A 114 16.08 -4.96 -4.88
CA GLU A 114 16.22 -4.22 -6.14
C GLU A 114 16.53 -2.72 -5.92
N ASN A 115 15.58 -1.83 -6.23
CA ASN A 115 15.69 -0.37 -6.10
C ASN A 115 15.01 0.17 -4.82
N GLY A 116 14.71 -0.69 -3.85
CA GLY A 116 14.02 -0.36 -2.61
C GLY A 116 14.75 -0.84 -1.36
N ILE A 117 14.71 0.00 -0.33
CA ILE A 117 15.15 -0.33 1.03
C ILE A 117 13.87 -0.53 1.84
N PHE A 118 13.70 -1.68 2.48
CA PHE A 118 12.48 -2.02 3.20
C PHE A 118 12.75 -2.25 4.69
N ASP A 119 11.90 -1.70 5.55
CA ASP A 119 11.85 -2.01 6.97
C ASP A 119 10.51 -2.65 7.36
N PHE A 120 10.59 -3.60 8.29
CA PHE A 120 9.44 -4.37 8.76
C PHE A 120 9.17 -4.02 10.21
N GLY A 121 8.28 -3.04 10.41
CA GLY A 121 7.89 -2.56 11.72
C GLY A 121 6.77 -3.39 12.31
N VAL A 122 6.86 -3.71 13.61
CA VAL A 122 5.72 -4.23 14.37
C VAL A 122 5.16 -3.12 15.23
N LEU A 123 3.91 -2.75 14.98
CA LEU A 123 3.23 -1.67 15.69
C LEU A 123 2.41 -2.27 16.84
N ALA A 124 2.60 -1.71 18.03
CA ALA A 124 1.77 -1.99 19.19
C ALA A 124 0.60 -1.01 19.26
N ASP A 125 -0.58 -1.49 19.65
CA ASP A 125 -1.71 -0.63 19.97
C ASP A 125 -1.58 -0.01 21.39
N ASP A 126 -2.59 0.79 21.77
CA ASP A 126 -2.64 1.45 23.08
C ASP A 126 -2.67 0.47 24.27
N GLU A 127 -3.04 -0.80 24.03
CA GLU A 127 -3.05 -1.88 25.01
C GLU A 127 -1.73 -2.67 25.03
N GLY A 128 -0.77 -2.32 24.18
CA GLY A 128 0.52 -2.98 24.03
C GLY A 128 0.49 -4.25 23.18
N ARG A 129 -0.60 -4.52 22.45
CA ARG A 129 -0.72 -5.68 21.55
C ARG A 129 0.02 -5.38 20.24
N ALA A 130 1.04 -6.17 19.97
CA ALA A 130 1.92 -6.05 18.81
C ALA A 130 1.42 -6.91 17.63
N GLU A 131 0.23 -6.61 17.12
CA GLU A 131 -0.53 -7.42 16.14
C GLU A 131 -0.53 -6.83 14.72
N VAL A 132 -0.01 -5.62 14.55
CA VAL A 132 0.02 -4.91 13.28
C VAL A 132 1.41 -4.95 12.68
N LEU A 133 1.52 -5.45 11.46
CA LEU A 133 2.74 -5.43 10.66
C LEU A 133 2.70 -4.22 9.70
N GLN A 134 3.76 -3.43 9.73
CA GLN A 134 4.06 -2.38 8.78
C GLN A 134 5.20 -2.86 7.88
N VAL A 135 4.98 -2.88 6.57
CA VAL A 135 6.02 -3.03 5.55
C VAL A 135 6.21 -1.66 4.92
N HIS A 136 7.29 -0.98 5.28
CA HIS A 136 7.61 0.32 4.74
C HIS A 136 8.79 0.19 3.78
N GLY A 137 8.70 0.92 2.67
CA GLY A 137 9.70 0.94 1.62
C GLY A 137 10.16 2.37 1.37
N LEU A 138 11.45 2.54 1.17
CA LEU A 138 12.11 3.76 0.73
C LEU A 138 12.73 3.49 -0.63
N TRP A 139 12.39 4.33 -1.61
CA TRP A 139 13.08 4.30 -2.90
C TRP A 139 14.56 4.63 -2.68
N GLU A 140 15.47 3.87 -3.29
CA GLU A 140 16.92 4.05 -3.11
C GLU A 140 17.45 5.39 -3.68
N ARG A 141 16.56 6.24 -4.22
CA ARG A 141 16.88 7.54 -4.81
C ARG A 141 16.08 8.66 -4.18
N MET A 142 16.64 9.86 -4.27
CA MET A 142 16.01 11.10 -3.81
C MET A 142 15.92 12.13 -4.93
N MET A 143 14.81 12.85 -4.96
CA MET A 143 14.58 13.96 -5.88
C MET A 143 15.21 15.25 -5.32
N PRO A 144 15.65 16.18 -6.18
CA PRO A 144 16.27 17.43 -5.73
C PRO A 144 15.28 18.34 -4.99
N PRO A 145 15.75 19.36 -4.23
CA PRO A 145 14.89 20.25 -3.43
C PRO A 145 13.79 21.04 -4.17
N GLY A 146 13.83 21.10 -5.50
CA GLY A 146 12.74 21.65 -6.33
C GLY A 146 11.66 20.63 -6.72
N GLY A 147 11.87 19.34 -6.47
CA GLY A 147 11.03 18.23 -6.94
C GLY A 147 9.80 17.94 -6.07
N PHE A 148 9.68 18.56 -4.88
CA PHE A 148 8.65 18.21 -3.90
C PHE A 148 7.23 18.24 -4.47
N GLN A 149 6.87 19.29 -5.23
CA GLN A 149 5.51 19.41 -5.78
C GLN A 149 5.20 18.28 -6.78
N ALA A 150 6.13 17.95 -7.67
CA ALA A 150 5.96 16.86 -8.62
C ALA A 150 5.88 15.51 -7.91
N ALA A 151 6.70 15.30 -6.89
CA ALA A 151 6.72 14.10 -6.06
C ALA A 151 5.39 13.89 -5.30
N VAL A 152 4.82 14.94 -4.71
CA VAL A 152 3.50 14.89 -4.05
C VAL A 152 2.39 14.57 -5.04
N VAL A 153 2.41 15.16 -6.24
CA VAL A 153 1.42 14.86 -7.28
C VAL A 153 1.51 13.40 -7.71
N PHE A 154 2.71 12.88 -7.95
CA PHE A 154 2.96 11.48 -8.25
C PHE A 154 2.41 10.56 -7.15
N ALA A 155 2.75 10.83 -5.88
CA ALA A 155 2.27 10.04 -4.75
C ALA A 155 0.74 10.03 -4.64
N ASN A 156 0.11 11.19 -4.80
CA ASN A 156 -1.35 11.31 -4.78
C ASN A 156 -2.02 10.60 -5.96
N GLU A 157 -1.41 10.61 -7.14
CA GLU A 157 -1.90 9.88 -8.31
C GLU A 157 -1.87 8.38 -8.09
N TRP A 158 -0.75 7.88 -7.57
CA TRP A 158 -0.62 6.48 -7.20
C TRP A 158 -1.72 6.08 -6.22
N ASN A 159 -1.84 6.80 -5.10
CA ASN A 159 -2.82 6.55 -4.05
C ASN A 159 -4.27 6.63 -4.53
N ALA A 160 -4.55 7.45 -5.54
CA ALA A 160 -5.89 7.58 -6.10
C ALA A 160 -6.27 6.41 -7.03
N GLN A 161 -5.28 5.74 -7.62
CA GLN A 161 -5.49 4.71 -8.65
C GLN A 161 -5.22 3.29 -8.17
N HIS A 162 -4.49 3.12 -7.08
CA HIS A 162 -4.06 1.83 -6.56
C HIS A 162 -4.53 1.62 -5.12
N VAL A 163 -4.90 0.38 -4.81
CA VAL A 163 -5.27 -0.01 -3.44
C VAL A 163 -4.04 -0.03 -2.53
N TRP A 164 -2.89 -0.43 -3.07
CA TRP A 164 -1.61 -0.53 -2.37
C TRP A 164 -0.44 -0.09 -3.27
N PRO A 165 0.68 0.32 -2.67
CA PRO A 165 0.83 0.77 -1.28
C PRO A 165 0.32 2.20 -1.10
N LYS A 166 0.26 2.69 0.15
CA LYS A 166 0.18 4.13 0.42
C LYS A 166 1.53 4.76 0.10
N VAL A 167 1.56 5.81 -0.70
CA VAL A 167 2.78 6.52 -1.11
C VAL A 167 2.80 7.93 -0.53
N PHE A 168 3.96 8.36 -0.04
CA PHE A 168 4.18 9.70 0.48
C PHE A 168 5.64 10.13 0.30
N VAL A 169 5.93 11.40 0.56
CA VAL A 169 7.26 11.97 0.38
C VAL A 169 7.71 12.69 1.62
N LEU A 170 9.00 12.57 1.95
CA LEU A 170 9.62 13.25 3.09
C LEU A 170 10.86 14.02 2.63
N PRO A 171 10.97 15.33 2.94
CA PRO A 171 12.21 16.05 2.75
C PRO A 171 13.23 15.68 3.84
N ASP A 172 14.51 15.57 3.47
CA ASP A 172 15.60 15.54 4.43
C ASP A 172 15.97 16.96 4.92
N ASN A 173 17.05 17.05 5.70
CA ASN A 173 17.57 18.31 6.23
C ASN A 173 18.18 19.24 5.17
N GLU A 174 18.61 18.71 4.02
CA GLU A 174 19.15 19.44 2.88
C GLU A 174 18.06 19.79 1.84
N GLY A 175 16.84 19.32 2.06
CA GLY A 175 15.69 19.50 1.20
C GLY A 175 15.57 18.48 0.08
N TRP A 176 16.41 17.44 0.02
CA TRP A 176 16.19 16.33 -0.91
C TRP A 176 14.97 15.54 -0.50
N ILE A 177 14.23 15.04 -1.49
CA ILE A 177 12.91 14.45 -1.27
C ILE A 177 13.00 12.94 -1.45
N GLY A 178 12.81 12.19 -0.38
CA GLY A 178 12.64 10.74 -0.41
C GLY A 178 11.21 10.36 -0.79
N LEU A 179 11.07 9.29 -1.57
CA LEU A 179 9.79 8.67 -1.89
C LEU A 179 9.61 7.42 -1.04
N HIS A 180 8.52 7.38 -0.30
CA HIS A 180 8.21 6.32 0.65
C HIS A 180 6.91 5.64 0.27
N CYS A 181 6.83 4.34 0.55
CA CYS A 181 5.61 3.59 0.45
C CYS A 181 5.37 2.73 1.69
N GLU A 182 4.11 2.43 1.99
CA GLU A 182 3.74 1.62 3.15
C GLU A 182 2.55 0.72 2.86
N VAL A 183 2.66 -0.55 3.27
CA VAL A 183 1.53 -1.46 3.46
C VAL A 183 1.47 -1.79 4.94
N THR A 184 0.30 -1.58 5.56
CA THR A 184 0.07 -1.92 6.96
C THR A 184 -1.06 -2.94 7.05
N ALA A 185 -0.82 -4.03 7.76
CA ALA A 185 -1.75 -5.14 7.91
C ALA A 185 -1.96 -5.48 9.39
N ASP A 186 -3.21 -5.45 9.83
CA ASP A 186 -3.62 -6.03 11.10
C ASP A 186 -3.75 -7.56 10.94
N LEU A 187 -2.92 -8.29 11.68
CA LEU A 187 -2.89 -9.75 11.62
C LEU A 187 -3.69 -10.41 12.75
N GLY A 188 -4.12 -9.62 13.74
CA GLY A 188 -4.79 -10.07 14.96
C GLY A 188 -3.89 -10.81 15.93
N ALA A 189 -4.49 -11.33 17.01
CA ALA A 189 -3.79 -11.92 18.15
C ALA A 189 -3.01 -13.22 17.88
N ASP A 190 -3.36 -13.95 16.82
CA ASP A 190 -2.73 -15.23 16.47
C ASP A 190 -2.30 -15.23 14.98
N PRO A 191 -1.26 -14.45 14.64
CA PRO A 191 -0.76 -14.38 13.28
C PRO A 191 -0.07 -15.71 12.89
N THR A 192 -0.32 -16.19 11.68
CA THR A 192 0.43 -17.33 11.12
C THR A 192 1.58 -16.83 10.25
N VAL A 193 2.64 -17.63 10.12
CA VAL A 193 3.78 -17.31 9.23
C VAL A 193 3.33 -17.04 7.79
N ASP A 194 2.34 -17.80 7.27
CA ASP A 194 1.82 -17.60 5.92
C ASP A 194 1.12 -16.24 5.73
N ARG A 195 0.43 -15.74 6.76
CA ARG A 195 -0.21 -14.40 6.70
C ARG A 195 0.83 -13.29 6.77
N VAL A 196 1.89 -13.50 7.55
CA VAL A 196 3.04 -12.59 7.62
C VAL A 196 3.77 -12.55 6.28
N ASP A 197 4.07 -13.72 5.70
CA ASP A 197 4.70 -13.85 4.38
C ASP A 197 3.88 -13.16 3.29
N LEU A 198 2.56 -13.35 3.27
CA LEU A 198 1.69 -12.67 2.32
C LEU A 198 1.76 -11.14 2.46
N ALA A 199 1.76 -10.62 3.70
CA ALA A 199 1.84 -9.19 3.95
C ALA A 199 3.21 -8.61 3.53
N ILE A 200 4.31 -9.32 3.84
CA ILE A 200 5.68 -8.98 3.42
C ILE A 200 5.76 -8.92 1.89
N ASN A 201 5.35 -9.99 1.20
CA ASN A 201 5.38 -10.06 -0.25
C ASN A 201 4.50 -8.98 -0.89
N THR A 202 3.31 -8.72 -0.33
CA THR A 202 2.44 -7.64 -0.81
C THR A 202 3.13 -6.28 -0.69
N GLY A 203 3.74 -5.99 0.47
CA GLY A 203 4.46 -4.75 0.70
C GLY A 203 5.66 -4.56 -0.23
N ILE A 204 6.50 -5.58 -0.37
CA ILE A 204 7.69 -5.52 -1.25
C ILE A 204 7.28 -5.36 -2.71
N VAL A 205 6.46 -6.27 -3.25
CA VAL A 205 6.11 -6.27 -4.68
C VAL A 205 5.37 -4.99 -5.07
N SER A 206 4.43 -4.54 -4.24
CA SER A 206 3.69 -3.31 -4.54
C SER A 206 4.55 -2.05 -4.36
N GLY A 207 5.50 -2.06 -3.42
CA GLY A 207 6.48 -0.98 -3.25
C GLY A 207 7.43 -0.86 -4.43
N LEU A 208 7.99 -1.98 -4.91
CA LEU A 208 8.85 -2.01 -6.10
C LEU A 208 8.12 -1.46 -7.34
N ALA A 209 6.83 -1.78 -7.50
CA ALA A 209 6.03 -1.22 -8.59
C ALA A 209 5.91 0.33 -8.53
N VAL A 210 5.86 0.92 -7.32
CA VAL A 210 5.92 2.38 -7.15
C VAL A 210 7.29 2.90 -7.58
N PHE A 211 8.36 2.23 -7.16
CA PHE A 211 9.73 2.65 -7.41
C PHE A 211 10.10 2.57 -8.89
N ASP A 212 9.62 1.56 -9.61
CA ASP A 212 9.76 1.48 -11.06
C ASP A 212 9.03 2.62 -11.78
N ALA A 213 7.83 2.98 -11.33
CA ALA A 213 7.11 4.13 -11.85
C ALA A 213 7.82 5.46 -11.51
N ALA A 214 8.45 5.54 -10.34
CA ALA A 214 9.21 6.71 -9.91
C ALA A 214 10.50 6.89 -10.72
N GLU A 215 11.21 5.82 -11.05
CA GLU A 215 12.41 5.85 -11.90
C GLU A 215 12.09 6.45 -13.27
N LEU A 216 10.93 6.12 -13.84
CA LEU A 216 10.49 6.72 -15.10
C LEU A 216 10.07 8.20 -14.94
N ALA A 217 9.41 8.54 -13.84
CA ALA A 217 8.90 9.90 -13.60
C ALA A 217 9.99 10.90 -13.19
N PHE A 218 11.07 10.43 -12.56
CA PHE A 218 12.10 11.27 -11.96
C PHE A 218 13.52 10.84 -12.38
N PRO A 219 13.89 10.99 -13.67
CA PRO A 219 15.20 10.56 -14.18
C PRO A 219 16.39 11.30 -13.55
N ASP A 220 16.15 12.50 -12.99
CA ASP A 220 17.17 13.32 -12.33
C ASP A 220 17.34 12.99 -10.82
N ALA A 221 16.58 12.04 -10.27
CA ALA A 221 16.75 11.60 -8.89
C ALA A 221 18.15 11.01 -8.69
N ARG A 222 18.81 11.30 -7.57
CA ARG A 222 20.14 10.72 -7.27
C ARG A 222 19.99 9.51 -6.35
N ARG A 223 20.83 8.49 -6.52
CA ARG A 223 20.92 7.39 -5.56
C ARG A 223 21.36 7.93 -4.20
N ILE A 224 20.74 7.44 -3.13
CA ILE A 224 21.18 7.66 -1.76
C ILE A 224 22.57 7.04 -1.64
N ALA A 225 23.57 7.80 -1.17
CA ALA A 225 24.87 7.23 -0.84
C ALA A 225 24.63 6.14 0.22
N GLY A 226 25.04 4.92 -0.07
CA GLY A 226 24.75 3.79 0.82
C GLY A 226 25.49 3.98 2.16
N ALA A 227 25.08 3.26 3.21
CA ALA A 227 25.84 3.19 4.45
C ALA A 227 27.32 2.75 4.24
N ALA A 228 27.62 2.11 3.11
CA ALA A 228 28.99 1.79 2.68
C ALA A 228 29.87 3.00 2.32
N ASP A 229 29.28 4.15 1.95
CA ASP A 229 30.02 5.35 1.54
C ASP A 229 30.34 6.29 2.72
N LEU A 230 29.87 5.97 3.93
CA LEU A 230 30.09 6.78 5.14
C LEU A 230 31.34 6.36 5.93
N ASP A 231 32.06 5.33 5.49
CA ASP A 231 33.26 4.79 6.15
C ASP A 231 34.58 5.31 5.53
N GLU A 232 34.52 6.17 4.49
CA GLU A 232 35.72 6.71 3.82
C GLU A 232 36.02 8.19 4.16
N SER A 233 35.73 8.63 5.39
CA SER A 233 36.23 9.93 5.87
C SER A 233 36.84 9.85 7.27
N GLU A 234 38.06 9.30 7.33
CA GLU A 234 39.09 9.65 8.33
C GLU A 234 39.98 10.81 7.85
#